data_AF-A0A0D7QH21-F1
#
_entry.id   AF-A0A0D7QH21-F1
#
_cell.length_a   1.000
_cell.length_b   1.000
_cell.length_c   1.000
_cell.angle_alpha   90.00
_cell.angle_beta   90.00
_cell.angle_gamma   90.00
#
_symmetry.space_group_name_H-M   'P 1'
#
loop_
_entity.id
_entity.type
_entity.pdbx_description
1 polymer ?
#
loop_
_entity_poly.entity_id
_entity_poly.type
_entity_poly.pdbx_seq_one_letter_code
_entity_poly.pdbx_strand_id
1 'polypeptide(L)'
;MIEGTAAEAEYLGSHALLEEQRRVRWRTGKTKQEFWANYWCGKDSRCTCRIEGSKGLETDAIFFLRSRSNRVLAVHVEFKHAFEAFKYGQPESYPLRASCFAKNTPPKINPHSDWTTVLFCGEDMLSDERVSNFQRVITHDEAAVVISGYPR
;
A
#
# COMPACT_ATOMS: atom_id res chain seq x y z
N MET A 1 3.12 0.84 11.42
CA MET A 1 2.91 0.95 9.96
C MET A 1 3.02 2.39 9.45
N ILE A 2 2.44 3.39 10.13
CA ILE A 2 2.45 4.79 9.65
C ILE A 2 3.29 5.73 10.54
N GLU A 3 3.98 5.18 11.54
CA GLU A 3 4.88 5.92 12.42
C GLU A 3 6.01 6.56 11.62
N GLY A 4 6.32 7.83 11.93
CA GLY A 4 7.29 8.66 11.23
C GLY A 4 6.78 9.27 9.93
N THR A 5 5.54 8.98 9.51
CA THR A 5 4.95 9.57 8.30
C THR A 5 4.17 10.84 8.61
N ALA A 6 3.94 11.68 7.59
CA ALA A 6 3.07 12.85 7.72
C ALA A 6 1.61 12.50 8.13
N ALA A 7 1.18 11.25 7.96
CA ALA A 7 -0.15 10.79 8.33
C ALA A 7 -0.27 10.40 9.82
N GLU A 8 0.85 10.22 10.53
CA GLU A 8 0.85 9.63 11.88
C GLU A 8 -0.07 10.37 12.85
N ALA A 9 0.08 11.70 12.95
CA ALA A 9 -0.65 12.51 13.92
C ALA A 9 -2.17 12.45 13.71
N GLU A 10 -2.63 12.52 12.45
CA GLU A 10 -4.05 12.48 12.10
C GLU A 10 -4.67 11.10 12.35
N TYR A 11 -3.88 10.03 12.18
CA TYR A 11 -4.36 8.64 12.26
C TYR A 11 -3.98 7.93 13.56
N LEU A 12 -3.48 8.67 14.55
CA LEU A 12 -3.23 8.13 15.89
C LEU A 12 -4.53 7.66 16.54
N GLY A 13 -4.55 6.39 16.96
CA GLY A 13 -5.76 5.75 17.51
C GLY A 13 -6.86 5.52 16.48
N SER A 14 -6.51 5.47 15.19
CA SER A 14 -7.39 5.01 14.12
C SER A 14 -7.77 3.53 14.28
N HIS A 15 -8.82 3.10 13.58
CA HIS A 15 -9.20 1.69 13.50
C HIS A 15 -9.16 1.20 12.06
N ALA A 16 -8.86 -0.09 11.89
CA ALA A 16 -8.81 -0.73 10.59
C ALA A 16 -10.21 -1.00 10.02
N LEU A 17 -10.40 -0.72 8.73
CA LEU A 17 -11.67 -0.89 8.01
C LEU A 17 -11.77 -2.26 7.30
N LEU A 18 -11.34 -3.33 7.96
CA LEU A 18 -11.26 -4.68 7.35
C LEU A 18 -12.62 -5.18 6.85
N GLU A 19 -13.65 -5.11 7.69
CA GLU A 19 -15.01 -5.56 7.33
C GLU A 19 -15.66 -4.68 6.26
N GLU A 20 -15.36 -3.38 6.27
CA GLU A 20 -15.83 -2.47 5.22
C GLU A 20 -15.20 -2.81 3.87
N GLN A 21 -13.88 -3.01 3.86
CA GLN A 21 -13.14 -3.41 2.68
C GLN A 21 -13.62 -4.77 2.14
N ARG A 22 -13.87 -5.74 3.02
CA ARG A 22 -14.47 -7.03 2.66
C ARG A 22 -15.81 -6.84 1.95
N ARG A 23 -16.71 -6.03 2.52
CA ARG A 23 -18.02 -5.75 1.91
C ARG A 23 -17.89 -5.12 0.53
N VAL A 24 -17.00 -4.13 0.36
CA VAL A 24 -16.78 -3.48 -0.94
C VAL A 24 -16.25 -4.48 -1.97
N ARG A 25 -15.24 -5.28 -1.62
CA ARG A 25 -14.65 -6.29 -2.52
C ARG A 25 -15.66 -7.35 -2.94
N TRP A 26 -16.48 -7.82 -2.00
CA TRP A 26 -17.40 -8.92 -2.23
C TRP A 26 -18.71 -8.53 -2.92
N ARG A 27 -18.92 -7.25 -3.23
CA ARG A 27 -20.08 -6.78 -4.02
C ARG A 27 -20.25 -7.54 -5.34
N THR A 28 -19.13 -7.87 -5.99
CA THR A 28 -19.12 -8.55 -7.29
C THR A 28 -18.81 -10.05 -7.20
N GLY A 29 -18.65 -10.59 -5.99
CA GLY A 29 -18.27 -11.98 -5.76
C GLY A 29 -17.17 -12.13 -4.70
N LYS A 30 -17.23 -13.24 -3.95
CA LYS A 30 -16.27 -13.54 -2.88
C LYS A 30 -14.87 -13.79 -3.44
N THR A 31 -13.87 -13.18 -2.82
CA THR A 31 -12.44 -13.36 -3.14
C THR A 31 -11.71 -14.00 -1.96
N LYS A 32 -10.64 -14.76 -2.24
CA LYS A 32 -9.78 -15.36 -1.21
C LYS A 32 -9.11 -14.30 -0.33
N GLN A 33 -8.73 -13.16 -0.91
CA GLN A 33 -8.19 -12.00 -0.18
C GLN A 33 -9.35 -11.12 0.27
N GLU A 34 -9.75 -11.28 1.53
CA GLU A 34 -10.97 -10.67 2.05
C GLU A 34 -10.75 -9.22 2.52
N PHE A 35 -9.58 -8.93 3.10
CA PHE A 35 -9.33 -7.69 3.84
C PHE A 35 -8.29 -6.76 3.22
N TRP A 36 -7.61 -7.19 2.16
CA TRP A 36 -6.63 -6.42 1.41
C TRP A 36 -6.86 -6.55 -0.09
N ALA A 37 -6.32 -5.61 -0.86
CA ALA A 37 -6.53 -5.55 -2.29
C ALA A 37 -5.21 -5.52 -3.05
N ASN A 38 -5.09 -6.44 -4.01
CA ASN A 38 -4.18 -6.26 -5.11
C ASN A 38 -4.90 -5.51 -6.23
N TYR A 39 -4.26 -4.46 -6.75
CA TYR A 39 -4.80 -3.70 -7.86
C TYR A 39 -3.72 -3.38 -8.88
N TRP A 40 -4.05 -3.64 -10.15
CA TRP A 40 -3.19 -3.37 -11.29
C TRP A 40 -3.58 -2.03 -11.91
N CYS A 41 -2.69 -1.03 -11.85
CA CYS A 41 -2.78 0.11 -12.77
C CYS A 41 -1.94 -0.15 -14.01
N GLY A 42 -2.34 0.47 -15.13
CA GLY A 42 -1.51 0.53 -16.35
C GLY A 42 -1.75 -0.60 -17.35
N LYS A 43 -2.76 -1.46 -17.13
CA LYS A 43 -3.15 -2.49 -18.12
C LYS A 43 -3.88 -1.91 -19.34
N ASP A 44 -4.46 -0.71 -19.22
CA ASP A 44 -5.04 0.02 -20.35
C ASP A 44 -4.44 1.43 -20.45
N SER A 45 -4.61 2.04 -21.62
CA SER A 45 -4.12 3.39 -21.93
C SER A 45 -4.84 4.51 -21.18
N ARG A 46 -5.90 4.20 -20.41
CA ARG A 46 -6.67 5.18 -19.63
C ARG A 46 -6.06 5.40 -18.24
N CYS A 47 -5.23 4.47 -17.73
CA CYS A 47 -4.49 4.69 -16.50
C CYS A 47 -3.32 5.66 -16.74
N THR A 48 -3.54 6.94 -16.44
CA THR A 48 -2.52 8.00 -16.58
C THR A 48 -1.49 8.00 -15.45
N CYS A 49 -1.71 7.24 -14.36
CA CYS A 49 -0.76 7.12 -13.24
C CYS A 49 0.24 5.96 -13.41
N ARG A 50 0.61 5.64 -14.66
CA ARG A 50 1.61 4.62 -14.99
C ARG A 50 2.97 5.25 -15.28
N ILE A 51 4.05 4.51 -15.02
CA ILE A 51 5.37 4.83 -15.57
C ILE A 51 5.42 4.31 -17.01
N GLU A 52 5.79 5.15 -17.97
CA GLU A 52 5.92 4.74 -19.36
C GLU A 52 6.96 3.62 -19.52
N GLY A 53 6.63 2.60 -20.31
CA GLY A 53 7.48 1.41 -20.49
C GLY A 53 7.51 0.43 -19.30
N SER A 54 6.86 0.75 -18.17
CA SER A 54 6.69 -0.20 -17.07
C SER A 54 5.59 -1.23 -17.39
N LYS A 55 5.70 -2.43 -16.80
CA LYS A 55 4.60 -3.42 -16.83
C LYS A 55 3.40 -2.87 -16.04
N GLY A 56 2.23 -3.48 -16.16
CA GLY A 56 1.18 -3.22 -15.17
C GLY A 56 1.75 -3.49 -13.77
N LEU A 57 1.49 -2.61 -12.81
CA LEU A 57 2.08 -2.74 -11.47
C LEU A 57 0.98 -3.00 -10.45
N GLU A 58 1.16 -4.11 -9.75
CA GLU A 58 0.32 -4.57 -8.65
C GLU A 58 0.75 -3.84 -7.35
N THR A 59 -0.20 -3.61 -6.45
CA THR A 59 0.12 -3.34 -5.04
C THR A 59 -0.04 -4.65 -4.30
N ASP A 60 0.92 -5.05 -3.48
CA ASP A 60 0.84 -6.34 -2.77
C ASP A 60 -0.25 -6.32 -1.68
N ALA A 61 -0.44 -5.19 -1.02
CA ALA A 61 -1.59 -4.98 -0.14
C ALA A 61 -2.01 -3.51 -0.04
N ILE A 62 -3.30 -3.30 0.21
CA ILE A 62 -3.83 -1.99 0.60
C ILE A 62 -4.67 -2.19 1.87
N PHE A 63 -4.29 -1.48 2.93
CA PHE A 63 -5.04 -1.43 4.18
C PHE A 63 -5.74 -0.08 4.32
N PHE A 64 -6.86 -0.05 5.03
CA PHE A 64 -7.64 1.16 5.23
C PHE A 64 -7.78 1.47 6.71
N LEU A 65 -7.44 2.70 7.09
CA LEU A 65 -7.57 3.20 8.46
C LEU A 65 -8.55 4.36 8.49
N ARG A 66 -9.42 4.40 9.49
CA ARG A 66 -10.32 5.55 9.73
C ARG A 66 -9.84 6.33 10.94
N SER A 67 -9.55 7.60 10.75
CA SER A 67 -9.18 8.52 11.83
C SER A 67 -10.37 8.84 12.72
N ARG A 68 -10.10 9.50 13.85
CA ARG A 68 -11.15 10.01 14.75
C ARG A 68 -11.98 11.14 14.12
N SER A 69 -11.42 11.85 13.15
CA SER A 69 -12.11 12.86 12.34
C SER A 69 -12.90 12.27 11.16
N ASN A 70 -13.00 10.93 11.09
CA ASN A 70 -13.69 10.18 10.03
C ASN A 70 -13.04 10.30 8.64
N ARG A 71 -11.77 10.72 8.56
CA ARG A 71 -10.97 10.62 7.33
C ARG A 71 -10.51 9.18 7.13
N VAL A 72 -10.35 8.78 5.88
CA VAL A 72 -9.90 7.43 5.50
C VAL A 72 -8.54 7.52 4.81
N LEU A 73 -7.58 6.78 5.37
CA LEU A 73 -6.23 6.58 4.83
C LEU A 73 -6.15 5.24 4.14
N ALA A 74 -5.65 5.23 2.90
CA ALA A 74 -5.17 4.02 2.25
C ALA A 74 -3.66 3.84 2.50
N VAL A 75 -3.26 2.73 3.10
CA VAL A 75 -1.87 2.33 3.30
C VAL A 75 -1.51 1.36 2.19
N HIS A 76 -0.75 1.83 1.20
CA HIS A 76 -0.28 1.03 0.06
C HIS A 76 1.03 0.34 0.40
N VAL A 77 1.06 -0.98 0.35
CA VAL A 77 2.17 -1.79 0.85
C VAL A 77 2.80 -2.60 -0.28
N GLU A 78 4.13 -2.51 -0.38
CA GLU A 78 4.99 -3.45 -1.10
C GLU A 78 5.70 -4.36 -0.09
N PHE A 79 5.81 -5.65 -0.41
CA PHE A 79 6.66 -6.60 0.31
C PHE A 79 7.78 -7.06 -0.63
N LYS A 80 9.03 -6.86 -0.21
CA LYS A 80 10.22 -7.39 -0.89
C LYS A 80 10.87 -8.41 0.02
N HIS A 81 11.14 -9.60 -0.49
CA HIS A 81 11.99 -10.55 0.23
C HIS A 81 13.42 -10.00 0.36
N ALA A 82 14.19 -10.54 1.31
CA ALA A 82 15.61 -10.26 1.39
C ALA A 82 16.29 -10.57 0.05
N PHE A 83 17.15 -9.65 -0.42
CA PHE A 83 17.85 -9.72 -1.70
C PHE A 83 16.97 -9.64 -2.96
N GLU A 84 15.68 -9.35 -2.82
CA GLU A 84 14.77 -9.20 -3.96
C GLU A 84 14.82 -7.78 -4.55
N ALA A 85 15.49 -7.59 -5.68
CA ALA A 85 15.59 -6.26 -6.30
C ALA A 85 14.25 -5.68 -6.80
N PHE A 86 14.13 -4.35 -6.82
CA PHE A 86 13.02 -3.66 -7.50
C PHE A 86 13.08 -3.83 -9.02
N LYS A 87 11.90 -4.01 -9.62
CA LYS A 87 11.72 -3.95 -11.07
C LYS A 87 11.66 -2.49 -11.53
N TYR A 88 11.95 -2.26 -12.82
CA TYR A 88 11.86 -0.93 -13.43
C TYR A 88 10.48 -0.30 -13.21
N GLY A 89 10.46 0.95 -12.70
CA GLY A 89 9.25 1.72 -12.45
C GLY A 89 8.41 1.26 -11.26
N GLN A 90 8.81 0.17 -10.58
CA GLN A 90 8.06 -0.38 -9.45
C GLN A 90 7.98 0.60 -8.28
N PRO A 91 9.10 1.06 -7.68
CA PRO A 91 9.05 1.95 -6.52
C PRO A 91 8.43 3.32 -6.87
N GLU A 92 8.74 3.88 -8.04
CA GLU A 92 8.24 5.18 -8.49
C GLU A 92 6.71 5.17 -8.71
N SER A 93 6.14 4.01 -9.05
CA SER A 93 4.70 3.88 -9.30
C SER A 93 3.85 3.96 -8.04
N TYR A 94 4.40 3.63 -6.86
CA TYR A 94 3.63 3.54 -5.62
C TYR A 94 2.98 4.88 -5.24
N PRO A 95 3.73 6.00 -5.11
CA PRO A 95 3.12 7.29 -4.79
C PRO A 95 2.18 7.80 -5.90
N LEU A 96 2.52 7.57 -7.18
CA LEU A 96 1.67 7.96 -8.31
C LEU A 96 0.31 7.26 -8.28
N ARG A 97 0.32 5.95 -8.03
CA ARG A 97 -0.90 5.13 -7.97
C ARG A 97 -1.74 5.46 -6.74
N ALA A 98 -1.11 5.60 -5.58
CA ALA A 98 -1.80 5.95 -4.34
C ALA A 98 -2.51 7.31 -4.47
N SER A 99 -1.80 8.32 -4.99
CA SER A 99 -2.38 9.62 -5.32
C SER A 99 -3.52 9.54 -6.33
N CYS A 100 -3.41 8.68 -7.34
CA CYS A 100 -4.47 8.48 -8.31
C CYS A 100 -5.72 7.84 -7.70
N PHE A 101 -5.58 6.84 -6.82
CA PHE A 101 -6.72 6.16 -6.20
C PHE A 101 -7.46 7.04 -5.20
N ALA A 102 -6.76 7.96 -4.54
CA ALA A 102 -7.38 8.96 -3.69
C ALA A 102 -8.28 9.92 -4.49
N LYS A 103 -7.97 10.16 -5.77
CA LYS A 103 -8.78 11.00 -6.68
C LYS A 103 -9.86 10.22 -7.40
N ASN A 104 -9.53 9.00 -7.84
CA ASN A 104 -10.36 8.14 -8.66
C ASN A 104 -10.38 6.74 -8.05
N THR A 105 -11.12 6.58 -6.95
CA THR A 105 -11.13 5.32 -6.19
C THR A 105 -11.65 4.17 -7.05
N PRO A 106 -10.87 3.09 -7.23
CA PRO A 106 -11.34 1.88 -7.88
C PRO A 106 -12.56 1.27 -7.18
N PRO A 107 -13.50 0.64 -7.92
CA PRO A 107 -14.78 0.17 -7.38
C PRO A 107 -14.66 -0.97 -6.34
N LYS A 108 -13.49 -1.62 -6.26
CA LYS A 108 -13.22 -2.77 -5.37
C LYS A 108 -12.40 -2.40 -4.14
N ILE A 109 -12.20 -1.12 -3.85
CA ILE A 109 -11.54 -0.66 -2.63
C ILE A 109 -12.32 0.46 -1.97
N ASN A 110 -12.12 0.66 -0.67
CA ASN A 110 -12.79 1.72 0.08
C ASN A 110 -12.43 3.11 -0.47
N PRO A 111 -13.42 4.02 -0.61
CA PRO A 111 -13.16 5.44 -0.83
C PRO A 111 -12.26 6.02 0.25
N HIS A 112 -11.29 6.82 -0.18
CA HIS A 112 -10.30 7.45 0.69
C HIS A 112 -9.80 8.74 0.04
N SER A 113 -9.40 9.70 0.87
CA SER A 113 -8.81 10.96 0.44
C SER A 113 -7.32 11.04 0.77
N ASP A 114 -6.89 10.29 1.79
CA ASP A 114 -5.51 10.27 2.25
C ASP A 114 -4.87 8.95 1.85
N TRP A 115 -3.56 8.98 1.62
CA TRP A 115 -2.80 7.79 1.29
C TRP A 115 -1.39 7.86 1.85
N THR A 116 -0.78 6.69 2.04
CA THR A 116 0.65 6.57 2.31
C THR A 116 1.24 5.32 1.67
N THR A 117 2.54 5.34 1.39
CA THR A 117 3.28 4.21 0.81
C THR A 117 4.23 3.62 1.85
N VAL A 118 4.16 2.28 2.00
CA VAL A 118 4.95 1.53 2.97
C VAL A 118 5.68 0.41 2.24
N LEU A 119 6.97 0.26 2.52
CA LEU A 119 7.78 -0.86 2.07
C LEU A 119 8.10 -1.77 3.26
N PHE A 120 7.85 -3.07 3.10
CA PHE A 120 8.48 -4.10 3.93
C PHE A 120 9.63 -4.73 3.14
N CYS A 121 10.84 -4.76 3.69
CA CYS A 121 12.00 -5.28 2.99
C CYS A 121 13.07 -5.89 3.91
N GLY A 122 14.03 -6.60 3.33
CA GLY A 122 15.30 -6.93 3.99
C GLY A 122 16.19 -5.69 4.18
N GLU A 123 17.17 -5.78 5.08
CA GLU A 123 18.13 -4.69 5.33
C GLU A 123 19.00 -4.36 4.11
N ASP A 124 19.23 -5.33 3.23
CA ASP A 124 19.99 -5.17 1.99
C ASP A 124 19.42 -4.08 1.09
N MET A 125 18.09 -3.91 1.12
CA MET A 125 17.37 -2.92 0.32
C MET A 125 17.61 -1.49 0.81
N LEU A 126 18.05 -1.27 2.04
CA LEU A 126 18.22 0.08 2.61
C LEU A 126 19.27 0.91 1.87
N SER A 127 20.16 0.27 1.13
CA SER A 127 21.15 0.91 0.26
C SER A 127 20.62 1.33 -1.11
N ASP A 128 19.43 0.87 -1.51
CA ASP A 128 18.81 1.22 -2.78
C ASP A 128 18.11 2.59 -2.66
N GLU A 129 18.62 3.59 -3.35
CA GLU A 129 18.09 4.96 -3.31
C GLU A 129 16.60 5.05 -3.66
N ARG A 130 16.08 4.09 -4.44
CA ARG A 130 14.66 4.07 -4.85
C ARG A 130 13.71 3.77 -3.70
N VAL A 131 14.22 3.27 -2.57
CA VAL A 131 13.45 3.14 -1.32
C VAL A 131 12.84 4.48 -0.87
N SER A 132 13.46 5.61 -1.23
CA SER A 132 12.94 6.95 -0.96
C SER A 132 11.56 7.26 -1.57
N ASN A 133 11.07 6.44 -2.51
CA ASN A 133 9.69 6.55 -3.03
C ASN A 133 8.62 6.08 -2.01
N PHE A 134 9.04 5.43 -0.93
CA PHE A 134 8.16 4.98 0.16
C PHE A 134 8.28 5.93 1.35
N GLN A 135 7.13 6.36 1.88
CA GLN A 135 7.09 7.26 3.02
C GLN A 135 7.44 6.56 4.34
N ARG A 136 7.30 5.23 4.38
CA ARG A 136 7.77 4.40 5.49
C ARG A 136 8.41 3.12 4.97
N VAL A 137 9.52 2.75 5.58
CA VAL A 137 10.28 1.54 5.28
C VAL A 137 10.41 0.75 6.57
N ILE A 138 9.88 -0.47 6.61
CA ILE A 138 9.88 -1.35 7.76
C ILE A 138 10.72 -2.57 7.39
N THR A 139 11.83 -2.81 8.09
CA THR A 139 12.63 -4.00 7.81
C THR A 139 11.91 -5.26 8.31
N HIS A 140 12.23 -6.43 7.77
CA HIS A 140 11.71 -7.69 8.29
C HIS A 140 12.06 -7.91 9.77
N ASP A 141 13.25 -7.47 10.21
CA ASP A 141 13.65 -7.50 11.61
C ASP A 141 12.79 -6.58 12.48
N GLU A 142 12.52 -5.36 12.02
CA GLU A 142 11.59 -4.45 12.70
C GLU A 142 10.19 -5.07 12.79
N ALA A 143 9.69 -5.63 11.68
CA ALA A 143 8.39 -6.29 11.63
C ALA A 143 8.31 -7.48 12.59
N ALA A 144 9.39 -8.27 12.73
CA ALA A 144 9.46 -9.42 13.62
C ALA A 144 9.43 -9.06 15.11
N VAL A 145 9.79 -7.83 15.48
CA VAL A 145 9.68 -7.32 16.84
C VAL A 145 8.22 -7.01 17.19
N VAL A 146 7.44 -6.50 16.24
CA VAL A 146 6.09 -5.97 16.50
C VAL A 146 4.94 -6.90 16.08
N ILE A 147 5.16 -7.80 15.11
CA ILE A 147 4.14 -8.72 14.60
C ILE A 147 4.37 -10.11 15.20
N SER A 148 3.47 -10.52 16.08
CA SER A 148 3.50 -11.86 16.66
C SER A 148 3.42 -12.93 15.56
N GLY A 149 4.39 -13.85 15.55
CA GLY A 149 4.45 -14.95 14.57
C GLY A 149 4.97 -14.54 13.19
N TYR A 150 5.59 -13.36 13.05
CA TYR A 150 6.28 -12.99 11.82
C TYR A 150 7.39 -14.02 11.49
N PRO A 151 7.49 -14.50 10.24
CA PRO A 151 8.55 -15.42 9.84
C PRO A 151 9.94 -14.81 10.06
N ARG A 152 10.87 -15.61 10.58
CA ARG A 152 12.29 -15.26 10.73
C ARG A 152 13.12 -16.02 9.72
#